data_AF-A0A5E4NVN2-F1
#
_entry.id   AF-A0A5E4NVN2-F1
#
_cell.length_a   1.000
_cell.length_b   1.000
_cell.length_c   1.000
_cell.angle_alpha   90.00
_cell.angle_beta   90.00
_cell.angle_gamma   90.00
#
_symmetry.space_group_name_H-M   'P 1'
#
loop_
_entity.id
_entity.type
_entity.pdbx_description
1 polymer ?
#
loop_
_entity_poly.entity_id
_entity_poly.type
_entity_poly.pdbx_seq_one_letter_code
_entity_poly.pdbx_strand_id
1 'polypeptide(L)'
;MKSFGAAIALVFATAGAASAMPAAPAATARAAAPIVLVRDGCGPGFHRAGPGECVPNGGRVGPRVVEPVGPRVVEPVRLPPPCPRGYYRDPRPGVPLCYPRF
;
A
#
# COMPACT_ATOMS: atom_id res chain seq x y z
N MET A 1 -43.74 -16.75 -29.55
CA MET A 1 -42.83 -16.14 -28.56
C MET A 1 -43.55 -15.93 -27.21
N LYS A 2 -44.00 -16.99 -26.55
CA LYS A 2 -44.71 -16.92 -25.24
C LYS A 2 -44.19 -17.93 -24.21
N SER A 3 -43.24 -18.78 -24.61
CA SER A 3 -42.72 -19.90 -23.81
C SER A 3 -41.33 -19.65 -23.22
N PHE A 4 -40.63 -18.58 -23.61
CA PHE A 4 -39.31 -18.24 -23.05
C PHE A 4 -39.39 -17.49 -21.70
N GLY A 5 -40.43 -16.69 -21.47
CA GLY A 5 -40.59 -15.94 -20.21
C GLY A 5 -40.89 -16.83 -19.00
N ALA A 6 -41.63 -17.92 -19.20
CA ALA A 6 -41.98 -18.87 -18.13
C ALA A 6 -40.76 -19.64 -17.62
N ALA A 7 -39.79 -19.96 -18.49
CA ALA A 7 -38.57 -20.67 -18.09
C ALA A 7 -37.67 -19.79 -17.20
N ILE A 8 -37.59 -18.48 -17.47
CA ILE A 8 -36.79 -17.54 -16.67
C ILE A 8 -37.43 -17.32 -15.29
N ALA A 9 -38.76 -17.18 -15.25
CA ALA A 9 -39.50 -17.05 -13.99
C ALA A 9 -39.36 -18.30 -13.09
N LEU A 10 -39.32 -19.50 -13.68
CA LEU A 10 -39.13 -20.74 -12.94
C LEU A 10 -37.71 -20.86 -12.33
N VAL A 11 -36.67 -20.36 -13.02
CA VAL A 11 -35.29 -20.35 -12.52
C VAL A 11 -35.11 -19.39 -11.35
N PHE A 12 -35.77 -18.22 -11.38
CA PHE A 12 -35.74 -17.30 -10.24
C PHE A 12 -36.56 -17.79 -9.04
N ALA A 13 -37.65 -18.53 -9.28
CA ALA A 13 -38.50 -19.06 -8.21
C ALA A 13 -37.83 -20.19 -7.40
N THR A 14 -36.86 -20.92 -7.97
CA THR A 14 -36.14 -22.01 -7.28
C THR A 14 -34.83 -21.57 -6.63
N ALA A 15 -34.36 -20.35 -6.89
CA ALA A 15 -33.14 -19.80 -6.30
C ALA A 15 -33.29 -19.41 -4.80
N GLY A 16 -34.51 -19.46 -4.24
CA GLY A 16 -34.83 -18.97 -2.90
C GLY A 16 -34.88 -20.03 -1.78
N ALA A 17 -34.58 -21.31 -2.04
CA ALA A 17 -34.71 -22.38 -1.05
C ALA A 17 -33.38 -23.06 -0.70
N ALA A 18 -32.27 -22.32 -0.68
CA ALA A 18 -31.07 -22.77 0.01
C ALA A 18 -31.31 -22.70 1.52
N SER A 19 -32.00 -23.70 2.08
CA SER A 19 -31.96 -23.96 3.52
C SER A 19 -30.51 -24.25 3.87
N ALA A 20 -29.82 -23.25 4.39
CA ALA A 20 -28.55 -23.45 5.07
C ALA A 20 -28.85 -24.29 6.32
N MET A 21 -28.84 -25.62 6.17
CA MET A 21 -28.73 -26.47 7.34
C MET A 21 -27.43 -26.07 8.04
N PRO A 22 -27.45 -25.71 9.33
CA PRO A 22 -26.23 -25.68 10.10
C PRO A 22 -25.70 -27.11 10.03
N ALA A 23 -24.62 -27.33 9.28
CA ALA A 23 -23.91 -28.58 9.37
C ALA A 23 -23.53 -28.73 10.84
N ALA A 24 -24.16 -29.67 11.54
CA ALA A 24 -23.77 -29.99 12.91
C ALA A 24 -22.25 -30.21 12.90
N PRO A 25 -21.49 -29.67 13.88
CA PRO A 25 -20.06 -29.92 13.92
C PRO A 25 -19.87 -31.44 13.97
N ALA A 26 -19.34 -32.01 12.89
CA ALA A 26 -18.96 -33.42 12.88
C ALA A 26 -18.04 -33.61 14.07
N ALA A 27 -18.40 -34.53 14.97
CA ALA A 27 -17.65 -34.79 16.20
C ALA A 27 -16.16 -34.97 15.85
N THR A 28 -15.35 -33.95 16.17
CA THR A 28 -13.91 -33.95 15.99
C THR A 28 -13.29 -34.81 17.08
N ALA A 29 -13.49 -36.12 16.98
CA ALA A 29 -12.90 -37.10 17.89
C ALA A 29 -12.33 -38.29 17.13
N ARG A 30 -11.58 -38.03 16.04
CA ARG A 30 -10.57 -38.98 15.57
C ARG A 30 -9.52 -38.24 14.75
N ALA A 31 -8.40 -37.95 15.41
CA ALA A 31 -7.17 -37.38 14.87
C ALA A 31 -7.41 -36.21 13.91
N ALA A 32 -7.51 -34.99 14.47
CA ALA A 32 -7.32 -33.77 13.69
C ALA A 32 -5.93 -33.87 13.03
N ALA A 33 -5.89 -34.27 11.76
CA ALA A 33 -4.69 -34.12 10.96
C ALA A 33 -4.30 -32.65 11.05
N PRO A 34 -3.01 -32.31 11.29
CA PRO A 34 -2.59 -30.93 11.33
C PRO A 34 -2.90 -30.33 9.95
N ILE A 35 -3.92 -29.47 9.89
CA ILE A 35 -4.21 -28.69 8.70
C ILE A 35 -3.07 -27.67 8.60
N VAL A 36 -2.01 -28.05 7.88
CA VAL A 36 -0.92 -27.14 7.53
C VAL A 36 -1.45 -26.26 6.41
N LEU A 37 -1.66 -24.97 6.71
CA LEU A 37 -1.97 -23.96 5.69
C LEU A 37 -0.74 -23.83 4.76
N VAL A 38 -0.73 -24.58 3.65
CA VAL A 38 0.42 -24.67 2.71
C VAL A 38 0.72 -23.33 2.02
N ARG A 39 -0.24 -22.41 1.98
CA ARG A 39 -0.03 -21.06 1.49
C ARG A 39 -0.39 -20.05 2.57
N ASP A 40 0.65 -19.44 3.10
CA ASP A 40 0.59 -18.24 3.92
C ASP A 40 0.11 -16.98 3.15
N GLY A 41 -0.80 -17.14 2.18
CA GLY A 41 -1.27 -16.04 1.33
C GLY A 41 -2.58 -15.44 1.83
N CYS A 42 -2.68 -14.11 1.80
CA CYS A 42 -3.91 -13.40 2.18
C CYS A 42 -5.01 -13.37 1.12
N GLY A 43 -4.86 -14.12 0.03
CA GLY A 43 -5.79 -14.06 -1.11
C GLY A 43 -5.69 -12.72 -1.88
N PRO A 44 -6.32 -12.62 -3.06
CA PRO A 44 -6.28 -11.42 -3.88
C PRO A 44 -6.93 -10.22 -3.16
N GLY A 45 -6.24 -9.07 -3.15
CA GLY A 45 -6.75 -7.84 -2.54
C GLY A 45 -6.31 -7.60 -1.08
N PHE A 46 -5.55 -8.52 -0.50
CA PHE A 46 -5.07 -8.45 0.88
C PHE A 46 -3.57 -8.76 0.97
N HIS A 47 -2.91 -8.21 1.99
CA HIS A 47 -1.51 -8.48 2.33
C HIS A 47 -1.38 -8.84 3.82
N ARG A 48 -0.22 -9.38 4.21
CA ARG A 48 0.05 -9.66 5.63
C ARG A 48 0.49 -8.40 6.37
N ALA A 49 -0.20 -8.08 7.46
CA ALA A 49 0.25 -7.08 8.43
C ALA A 49 1.08 -7.70 9.56
N GLY A 50 0.75 -8.94 9.94
CA GLY A 50 1.41 -9.70 10.99
C GLY A 50 1.19 -11.22 10.84
N PRO A 51 1.71 -12.05 11.76
CA PRO A 51 1.54 -13.49 11.70
C PRO A 51 0.05 -13.87 11.76
N GLY A 52 -0.46 -14.49 10.71
CA GLY A 52 -1.88 -14.89 10.61
C GLY A 52 -2.86 -13.72 10.34
N GLU A 53 -2.37 -12.49 10.21
CA GLU A 53 -3.21 -11.33 9.96
C GLU A 53 -3.20 -10.94 8.48
N CYS A 54 -4.39 -10.86 7.88
CA CYS A 54 -4.60 -10.43 6.51
C CYS A 54 -5.41 -9.14 6.46
N VAL A 55 -4.77 -8.08 5.99
CA VAL A 55 -5.37 -6.76 5.89
C VAL A 55 -5.62 -6.37 4.44
N PRO A 56 -6.69 -5.61 4.14
CA PRO A 56 -6.95 -5.10 2.81
C PRO A 56 -5.74 -4.30 2.30
N ASN A 57 -5.43 -4.44 1.01
CA ASN A 57 -4.41 -3.61 0.39
C ASN A 57 -4.80 -2.13 0.51
N GLY A 58 -3.99 -1.40 1.27
CA GLY A 58 -4.23 -0.01 1.63
C GLY A 58 -4.00 0.93 0.46
N GLY A 59 -5.02 1.12 -0.36
CA GLY A 59 -5.28 2.41 -0.96
C GLY A 59 -6.75 2.66 -0.70
N ARG A 60 -7.12 3.74 0.00
CA ARG A 60 -8.51 4.21 0.03
C ARG A 60 -9.06 4.05 -1.38
N VAL A 61 -10.08 3.22 -1.59
CA VAL A 61 -10.76 3.12 -2.88
C VAL A 61 -11.56 4.40 -3.01
N GLY A 62 -10.86 5.45 -3.42
CA GLY A 62 -11.35 6.81 -3.41
C GLY A 62 -10.25 7.73 -3.92
N PRO A 63 -10.60 8.77 -4.68
CA PRO A 63 -9.62 9.70 -5.21
C PRO A 63 -8.78 10.29 -4.07
N ARG A 64 -7.46 10.08 -4.12
CA ARG A 64 -6.55 10.86 -3.30
C ARG A 64 -6.51 12.26 -3.89
N VAL A 65 -7.07 13.22 -3.16
CA VAL A 65 -6.79 14.64 -3.41
C VAL A 65 -5.31 14.85 -3.08
N VAL A 66 -4.49 14.96 -4.12
CA VAL A 66 -3.10 15.42 -3.99
C VAL A 66 -3.19 16.93 -3.98
N GLU A 67 -2.89 17.55 -2.83
CA GLU A 67 -2.68 19.00 -2.83
C GLU A 67 -1.52 19.32 -3.78
N PRO A 68 -1.67 20.31 -4.68
CA PRO A 68 -0.56 20.77 -5.49
C PRO A 68 0.55 21.22 -4.54
N VAL A 69 1.72 20.59 -4.65
CA VAL A 69 2.93 21.08 -3.98
C VAL A 69 3.20 22.46 -4.56
N GLY A 70 3.04 23.50 -3.74
CA GLY A 70 3.31 24.87 -4.14
C GLY A 70 4.75 25.02 -4.65
N PRO A 71 5.03 26.06 -5.46
CA PRO A 71 6.37 26.31 -5.93
C PRO A 71 7.32 26.44 -4.73
N ARG A 72 8.42 25.67 -4.75
CA ARG A 72 9.50 25.85 -3.78
C ARG A 72 10.24 27.12 -4.17
N VAL A 73 10.15 28.14 -3.32
CA VAL A 73 11.02 29.32 -3.42
C VAL A 73 12.43 28.86 -3.03
N VAL A 74 13.33 28.81 -4.01
CA VAL A 74 14.75 28.57 -3.76
C VAL A 74 15.41 29.93 -3.58
N GLU A 75 15.97 30.18 -2.40
CA GLU A 75 16.75 31.39 -2.19
C GLU A 75 18.02 31.36 -3.06
N PRO A 76 18.42 32.48 -3.68
CA PRO A 76 19.70 32.57 -4.36
C PRO A 76 20.83 32.25 -3.37
N VAL A 77 21.69 31.32 -3.74
CA VAL A 77 22.89 31.02 -2.95
C VAL A 77 23.76 32.27 -2.94
N ARG A 78 23.88 32.92 -1.77
CA ARG A 78 24.84 34.01 -1.59
C ARG A 78 26.24 33.43 -1.53
N LEU A 79 26.95 33.51 -2.66
CA LEU A 79 28.37 33.18 -2.69
C LEU A 79 29.15 34.22 -1.87
N PRO A 80 30.15 33.80 -1.08
CA PRO A 80 31.03 34.74 -0.41
C PRO A 80 31.86 35.53 -1.44
N PRO A 81 32.34 36.73 -1.08
CA PRO A 81 33.15 37.56 -1.97
C PRO A 81 34.41 36.81 -2.46
N PRO A 82 34.90 37.14 -3.66
CA PRO A 82 36.15 36.58 -4.16
C PRO A 82 37.32 37.00 -3.26
N CYS A 83 38.32 36.13 -3.14
CA CYS A 83 39.51 36.46 -2.37
C CYS A 83 40.35 37.53 -3.07
N PRO A 84 41.10 38.36 -2.32
CA PRO A 84 42.07 39.28 -2.90
C PRO A 84 43.12 38.55 -3.74
N ARG A 85 43.80 39.27 -4.64
CA ARG A 85 44.94 38.72 -5.39
C ARG A 85 46.00 38.20 -4.43
N GLY A 86 46.55 37.01 -4.71
CA GLY A 86 47.53 36.35 -3.84
C GLY A 86 46.91 35.51 -2.72
N TYR A 87 45.59 35.35 -2.68
CA TYR A 87 44.89 34.50 -1.71
C TYR A 87 44.08 33.40 -2.42
N TYR A 88 43.93 32.24 -1.77
CA TYR A 88 43.07 31.13 -2.22
C TYR A 88 41.94 30.88 -1.22
N ARG A 89 40.83 30.28 -1.68
CA ARG A 89 39.67 29.93 -0.85
C ARG A 89 39.83 28.52 -0.27
N ASP A 90 39.69 28.37 1.04
CA ASP A 90 39.60 27.07 1.71
C ASP A 90 38.13 26.61 1.76
N PRO A 91 37.77 25.41 1.25
CA PRO A 91 36.40 24.92 1.24
C PRO A 91 35.93 24.36 2.59
N ARG A 92 36.80 24.24 3.60
CA ARG A 92 36.44 23.65 4.88
C ARG A 92 35.52 24.59 5.70
N PRO A 93 34.51 24.04 6.39
CA PRO A 93 33.70 24.81 7.32
C PRO A 93 34.53 25.22 8.54
N GLY A 94 34.37 26.47 9.01
CA GLY A 94 34.97 26.96 10.27
C GLY A 94 36.38 27.55 10.17
N VAL A 95 36.91 27.79 8.96
CA VAL A 95 38.21 28.45 8.74
C VAL A 95 38.05 29.82 8.03
N PRO A 96 39.03 30.73 8.15
CA PRO A 96 39.11 31.93 7.33
C PRO A 96 38.84 31.67 5.85
N LEU A 97 37.97 32.48 5.26
CA LEU A 97 37.52 32.33 3.87
C LEU A 97 38.64 32.45 2.83
N CYS A 98 39.75 33.11 3.16
CA CYS A 98 40.87 33.37 2.26
C CYS A 98 42.22 33.17 2.97
N TYR A 99 43.12 32.44 2.33
CA TYR A 99 44.48 32.14 2.82
C TYR A 99 45.54 32.65 1.85
N PRO A 100 46.68 33.18 2.33
CA PRO A 100 47.76 33.62 1.47
C PRO A 100 48.35 32.45 0.67
N ARG A 101 48.66 32.73 -0.59
CA ARG A 101 49.34 31.82 -1.50
C ARG A 101 50.84 32.09 -1.35
N PHE A 102 51.53 31.19 -0.67
CA PHE A 102 52.99 31.22 -0.53
C PHE A 102 53.69 30.78 -1.81
#